data_AF-A0A2N1RCZ5-F1
#
_entry.id   AF-A0A2N1RCZ5-F1
#
_cell.length_a   1.000
_cell.length_b   1.000
_cell.length_c   1.000
_cell.angle_alpha   90.00
_cell.angle_beta   90.00
_cell.angle_gamma   90.00
#
_symmetry.space_group_name_H-M   'P 1'
#
loop_
_entity.id
_entity.type
_entity.pdbx_description
1 polymer ?
#
loop_
_entity_poly.entity_id
_entity_poly.type
_entity_poly.pdbx_seq_one_letter_code
_entity_poly.pdbx_strand_id
1 'polypeptide(L)'
;MQEAQPTRKLKSIVSEDIERWIFNRKQISFEVLLHTLASALSPQALVSNGGYLFKASLQSSVFHLGMIPTLRDGERGYHYTIRLKFEDAFTLIGNITPQRELSIIFNNPAVVEGDKPAYQRVYQRLAHVMLLASPDNPLTLDWITTHLLEQKQIFPSMPQTLMELASLP
;
A
#
# COMPACT_ATOMS: atom_id res chain seq x y z
N MET A 1 -17.44 10.63 -24.23
CA MET A 1 -17.50 10.40 -22.76
C MET A 1 -17.40 8.91 -22.49
N GLN A 2 -16.20 8.39 -22.27
CA GLN A 2 -15.94 7.00 -21.85
C GLN A 2 -14.69 6.97 -20.98
N GLU A 3 -14.83 7.18 -19.66
CA GLU A 3 -13.73 7.01 -18.68
C GLU A 3 -14.28 6.40 -17.36
N ALA A 4 -15.05 5.32 -17.45
CA ALA A 4 -15.62 4.63 -16.27
C ALA A 4 -15.15 3.18 -16.07
N GLN A 5 -14.18 2.69 -16.86
CA GLN A 5 -13.80 1.26 -16.86
C GLN A 5 -12.63 0.82 -15.96
N PRO A 6 -11.53 1.59 -15.74
CA PRO A 6 -10.37 1.07 -15.02
C PRO A 6 -10.68 0.80 -13.54
N THR A 7 -11.37 1.72 -12.87
CA THR A 7 -11.71 1.62 -11.44
C THR A 7 -12.64 0.45 -11.13
N ARG A 8 -13.58 0.13 -12.02
CA ARG A 8 -14.53 -0.99 -11.84
C ARG A 8 -13.83 -2.35 -11.97
N LYS A 9 -12.90 -2.46 -12.93
CA LYS A 9 -12.08 -3.66 -13.13
C LYS A 9 -11.11 -3.88 -11.97
N LEU A 10 -10.48 -2.81 -11.48
CA LEU A 10 -9.62 -2.88 -10.30
C LEU A 10 -10.41 -3.30 -9.05
N LYS A 11 -11.62 -2.77 -8.85
CA LYS A 11 -12.49 -3.16 -7.74
C LYS A 11 -12.86 -4.66 -7.77
N SER A 12 -13.17 -5.22 -8.94
CA SER A 12 -13.49 -6.66 -9.04
C SER A 12 -12.27 -7.54 -8.76
N ILE A 13 -11.12 -7.23 -9.37
CA ILE A 13 -9.86 -7.99 -9.17
C ILE A 13 -9.44 -8.02 -7.70
N VAL A 14 -9.65 -6.92 -6.97
CA VAL A 14 -9.28 -6.82 -5.56
C VAL A 14 -10.23 -7.59 -4.66
N SER A 15 -11.53 -7.61 -4.98
CA SER A 15 -12.55 -8.23 -4.14
C SER A 15 -12.69 -9.74 -4.36
N GLU A 16 -12.36 -10.25 -5.54
CA GLU A 16 -12.44 -11.70 -5.83
C GLU A 16 -11.39 -12.51 -5.07
N ASP A 17 -10.20 -11.94 -4.83
CA ASP A 17 -9.07 -12.64 -4.21
C ASP A 17 -8.93 -12.42 -2.69
N ILE A 18 -9.68 -11.46 -2.13
CA ILE A 18 -9.60 -11.06 -0.72
C ILE A 18 -10.95 -11.23 -0.03
N GLU A 19 -11.03 -12.20 0.87
CA GLU A 19 -12.22 -12.50 1.66
C GLU A 19 -12.36 -11.59 2.88
N ARG A 20 -11.24 -11.09 3.42
CA ARG A 20 -11.24 -10.28 4.65
C ARG A 20 -10.24 -9.13 4.61
N TRP A 21 -10.68 -7.99 5.12
CA TRP A 21 -9.91 -6.76 5.24
C TRP A 21 -9.68 -6.41 6.70
N ILE A 22 -8.42 -6.32 7.11
CA ILE A 22 -8.04 -5.94 8.47
C ILE A 22 -7.30 -4.61 8.41
N PHE A 23 -7.93 -3.53 8.89
CA PHE A 23 -7.32 -2.22 8.99
C PHE A 23 -7.02 -1.85 10.44
N ASN A 24 -5.78 -1.52 10.77
CA ASN A 24 -5.36 -1.17 12.14
C ASN A 24 -5.85 -2.19 13.20
N ARG A 25 -5.74 -3.49 12.86
CA ARG A 25 -6.18 -4.66 13.66
C ARG A 25 -7.70 -4.81 13.82
N LYS A 26 -8.53 -4.06 13.09
CA LYS A 26 -9.99 -4.24 13.08
C LYS A 26 -10.43 -4.80 11.74
N GLN A 27 -11.34 -5.78 11.77
CA GLN A 27 -11.99 -6.22 10.54
C GLN A 27 -12.97 -5.15 10.10
N ILE A 28 -12.88 -4.73 8.84
CA ILE A 28 -13.74 -3.72 8.24
C ILE A 28 -14.20 -4.20 6.86
N SER A 29 -15.23 -3.57 6.29
CA SER A 29 -15.58 -3.81 4.89
C SER A 29 -14.60 -3.11 3.95
N PHE A 30 -14.57 -3.56 2.70
CA PHE A 30 -13.73 -2.94 1.68
C PHE A 30 -14.14 -1.48 1.42
N GLU A 31 -15.43 -1.17 1.40
CA GLU A 31 -15.95 0.19 1.25
C GLU A 31 -15.47 1.12 2.38
N VAL A 32 -15.50 0.64 3.63
CA VAL A 32 -15.02 1.41 4.79
C VAL A 32 -13.52 1.62 4.70
N LEU A 33 -12.77 0.62 4.24
CA LEU A 33 -11.33 0.75 4.01
C LEU A 33 -11.05 1.85 2.98
N LEU A 34 -11.69 1.80 1.81
CA LEU A 34 -11.50 2.78 0.75
C LEU A 34 -11.87 4.19 1.20
N HIS A 35 -13.00 4.37 1.89
CA HIS A 35 -13.39 5.69 2.40
C HIS A 35 -12.38 6.23 3.43
N THR A 36 -11.90 5.35 4.32
CA THR A 36 -10.90 5.72 5.34
C THR A 36 -9.59 6.16 4.68
N LEU A 37 -9.12 5.40 3.69
CA LEU A 37 -7.91 5.73 2.96
C LEU A 37 -8.10 6.98 2.09
N ALA A 38 -9.22 7.16 1.40
CA ALA A 38 -9.49 8.36 0.61
C ALA A 38 -9.43 9.63 1.47
N SER A 39 -10.01 9.58 2.68
CA SER A 39 -9.93 10.69 3.63
C SER A 39 -8.49 10.94 4.08
N ALA A 40 -7.76 9.89 4.47
CA ALA A 40 -6.37 9.99 4.93
C ALA A 40 -5.41 10.47 3.82
N LEU A 41 -5.64 10.05 2.58
CA LEU A 41 -4.85 10.40 1.40
C LEU A 41 -5.28 11.72 0.77
N SER A 42 -6.26 12.45 1.32
CA SER A 42 -6.58 13.78 0.82
C SER A 42 -5.38 14.73 0.99
N PRO A 43 -5.16 15.70 0.07
CA PRO A 43 -4.02 16.62 0.16
C PRO A 43 -3.92 17.33 1.52
N GLN A 44 -5.05 17.79 2.05
CA GLN A 44 -5.11 18.46 3.35
C GLN A 44 -4.72 17.52 4.50
N ALA A 45 -5.20 16.28 4.49
CA ALA A 45 -4.86 15.31 5.52
C ALA A 45 -3.38 14.93 5.48
N LEU A 46 -2.80 14.74 4.29
CA LEU A 46 -1.37 14.42 4.15
C LEU A 46 -0.49 15.55 4.69
N VAL A 47 -0.80 16.81 4.39
CA VAL A 47 -0.04 17.95 4.93
C VAL A 47 -0.20 18.05 6.45
N SER A 48 -1.44 17.98 6.96
CA SER A 48 -1.72 18.17 8.39
C SER A 48 -1.11 17.07 9.26
N ASN A 49 -1.02 15.84 8.74
CA ASN A 49 -0.48 14.69 9.44
C ASN A 49 1.01 14.46 9.16
N GLY A 50 1.67 15.31 8.34
CA GLY A 50 3.05 15.08 7.90
C GLY A 50 3.24 13.78 7.12
N GLY A 51 2.19 13.32 6.45
CA GLY A 51 2.13 12.02 5.80
C GLY A 51 1.70 10.88 6.73
N TYR A 52 1.90 9.65 6.28
CA TYR A 52 1.56 8.45 7.03
C TYR A 52 2.67 7.41 6.96
N LEU A 53 2.84 6.67 8.05
CA LEU A 53 3.57 5.42 8.06
C LEU A 53 2.57 4.28 7.87
N PHE A 54 2.98 3.22 7.17
CA PHE A 54 2.14 2.04 7.01
C PHE A 54 2.92 0.72 7.09
N LYS A 55 2.18 -0.35 7.35
CA LYS A 55 2.59 -1.73 7.10
C LYS A 55 1.49 -2.47 6.36
N ALA A 56 1.85 -3.31 5.40
CA ALA A 56 0.90 -4.13 4.65
C ALA A 56 1.37 -5.58 4.59
N SER A 57 0.44 -6.52 4.78
CA SER A 57 0.71 -7.96 4.59
C SER A 57 -0.50 -8.66 4.00
N LEU A 58 -0.25 -9.77 3.31
CA LEU A 58 -1.29 -10.61 2.73
C LEU A 58 -1.09 -12.05 3.20
N GLN A 59 -2.00 -12.54 4.04
CA GLN A 59 -2.01 -13.92 4.48
C GLN A 59 -3.17 -14.66 3.81
N SER A 60 -2.87 -15.53 2.86
CA SER A 60 -3.88 -16.25 2.06
C SER A 60 -4.86 -15.28 1.36
N SER A 61 -6.09 -15.16 1.88
CA SER A 61 -7.18 -14.29 1.41
C SER A 61 -7.46 -13.10 2.35
N VAL A 62 -6.56 -12.83 3.30
CA VAL A 62 -6.72 -11.76 4.31
C VAL A 62 -5.67 -10.68 4.09
N PHE A 63 -6.13 -9.48 3.71
CA PHE A 63 -5.25 -8.32 3.58
C PHE A 63 -5.22 -7.52 4.87
N HIS A 64 -4.02 -7.33 5.42
CA HIS A 64 -3.77 -6.51 6.60
C HIS A 64 -3.10 -5.21 6.19
N LEU A 65 -3.67 -4.09 6.63
CA LEU A 65 -3.09 -2.76 6.48
C LEU A 65 -3.11 -2.04 7.82
N GLY A 66 -1.95 -1.60 8.27
CA GLY A 66 -1.82 -0.68 9.40
C GLY A 66 -1.33 0.66 8.87
N MET A 67 -1.95 1.76 9.30
CA MET A 67 -1.57 3.10 8.86
C MET A 67 -1.78 4.11 9.98
N ILE A 68 -0.77 4.93 10.24
CA ILE A 68 -0.78 5.96 11.30
C ILE A 68 -0.10 7.24 10.80
N PRO A 69 -0.53 8.42 11.29
CA PRO A 69 0.05 9.69 10.85
C PRO A 69 1.48 9.88 11.39
N THR A 70 2.33 10.55 10.60
CA THR A 70 3.73 10.85 10.97
C THR A 70 3.85 11.99 11.99
N LEU A 71 2.84 12.86 12.05
CA LEU A 71 2.67 13.89 13.06
C LEU A 71 1.38 13.64 13.82
N ARG A 72 1.42 13.85 15.13
CA ARG A 72 0.23 13.86 15.98
C ARG A 72 0.29 15.09 16.86
N ASP A 73 -0.75 15.92 16.81
CA ASP A 73 -0.85 17.17 17.57
C ASP A 73 0.34 18.13 17.33
N GLY A 74 0.87 18.13 16.10
CA GLY A 74 2.02 18.96 15.71
C GLY A 74 3.39 18.39 16.10
N GLU A 75 3.42 17.26 16.81
CA GLU A 75 4.66 16.61 17.24
C GLU A 75 4.96 15.36 16.41
N ARG A 76 6.25 15.12 16.18
CA ARG A 76 6.71 13.86 15.61
C ARG A 76 6.61 12.79 16.70
N GLY A 77 5.80 11.76 16.48
CA GLY A 77 5.71 10.65 17.41
C GLY A 77 7.00 9.83 17.40
N TYR A 78 7.58 9.61 18.58
CA TYR A 78 8.90 8.99 18.69
C TYR A 78 8.88 7.44 18.70
N HIS A 79 7.71 6.80 18.65
CA HIS A 79 7.56 5.33 18.83
C HIS A 79 6.49 4.68 17.93
N TYR A 80 6.61 4.86 16.61
CA TYR A 80 5.63 4.35 15.66
C TYR A 80 5.73 2.84 15.39
N THR A 81 5.36 2.02 16.37
CA THR A 81 5.16 0.58 16.15
C THR A 81 3.76 0.33 15.60
N ILE A 82 3.63 0.30 14.28
CA ILE A 82 2.46 -0.30 13.63
C ILE A 82 2.55 -1.81 13.90
N ARG A 83 1.58 -2.35 14.65
CA ARG A 83 1.43 -3.80 14.85
C ARG A 83 0.27 -4.30 14.01
N LEU A 84 0.55 -5.16 13.04
CA LEU A 84 -0.49 -5.92 12.35
C LEU A 84 -0.94 -7.10 13.22
N LYS A 85 -2.13 -7.64 12.93
CA LYS A 85 -2.56 -8.91 13.55
C LYS A 85 -1.67 -10.07 13.11
N PHE A 86 -1.12 -9.97 11.91
CA PHE A 86 -0.21 -10.92 11.31
C PHE A 86 0.93 -10.15 10.64
N GLU A 87 2.15 -10.46 11.05
CA GLU A 87 3.39 -9.97 10.44
C GLU A 87 4.26 -11.17 10.15
N ASP A 88 4.84 -11.20 8.95
CA ASP A 88 5.71 -12.25 8.45
C ASP A 88 6.89 -11.64 7.67
N ALA A 89 7.68 -12.50 7.03
CA ALA A 89 8.80 -12.06 6.21
C ALA A 89 8.36 -11.18 5.03
N PHE A 90 7.14 -11.36 4.50
CA PHE A 90 6.62 -10.68 3.31
C PHE A 90 5.89 -9.37 3.61
N THR A 91 5.85 -8.99 4.88
CA THR A 91 5.25 -7.72 5.29
C THR A 91 6.03 -6.57 4.66
N LEU A 92 5.30 -5.66 4.01
CA LEU A 92 5.83 -4.42 3.47
C LEU A 92 5.71 -3.34 4.53
N ILE A 93 6.73 -2.48 4.62
CA ILE A 93 6.75 -1.30 5.48
C ILE A 93 6.90 -0.09 4.58
N GLY A 94 6.34 1.05 4.94
CA GLY A 94 6.54 2.22 4.12
C GLY A 94 6.00 3.51 4.71
N ASN A 95 6.09 4.55 3.90
CA ASN A 95 5.55 5.87 4.20
C ASN A 95 4.91 6.49 2.97
N ILE A 96 3.99 7.41 3.23
CA ILE A 96 3.38 8.29 2.24
C ILE A 96 3.70 9.71 2.68
N THR A 97 4.38 10.49 1.85
CA THR A 97 4.78 11.86 2.16
C THR A 97 3.64 12.86 1.94
N PRO A 98 3.74 14.10 2.49
CA PRO A 98 2.85 15.19 2.13
C PRO A 98 2.78 15.48 0.62
N GLN A 99 3.87 15.18 -0.10
CA GLN A 99 4.00 15.34 -1.56
C GLN A 99 3.38 14.18 -2.35
N ARG A 100 2.71 13.24 -1.68
CA ARG A 100 2.07 12.06 -2.27
C ARG A 100 3.05 11.03 -2.85
N GLU A 101 4.28 11.05 -2.37
CA GLU A 101 5.26 10.02 -2.72
C GLU A 101 5.09 8.82 -1.79
N LEU A 102 5.07 7.62 -2.37
CA LEU A 102 4.92 6.35 -1.71
C LEU A 102 6.28 5.65 -1.68
N SER A 103 6.81 5.48 -0.48
CA SER A 103 8.00 4.69 -0.20
C SER A 103 7.59 3.32 0.34
N ILE A 104 8.10 2.23 -0.23
CA ILE A 104 7.78 0.85 0.16
C ILE A 104 9.10 0.05 0.27
N ILE A 105 9.33 -0.53 1.43
CA ILE A 105 10.51 -1.32 1.75
C ILE A 105 10.11 -2.72 2.25
N PHE A 106 11.03 -3.68 2.08
CA PHE A 106 10.88 -5.04 2.62
C PHE A 106 11.11 -5.05 4.13
N ASN A 107 10.33 -5.82 4.88
CA ASN A 107 10.66 -6.11 6.27
C ASN A 107 11.89 -7.03 6.37
N ASN A 108 12.06 -7.99 5.46
CA ASN A 108 13.23 -8.85 5.38
C ASN A 108 14.15 -8.45 4.20
N PRO A 109 15.39 -7.99 4.44
CA PRO A 109 16.31 -7.58 3.37
C PRO A 109 16.88 -8.76 2.56
N ALA A 110 16.83 -9.98 3.10
CA ALA A 110 17.31 -11.20 2.47
C ALA A 110 16.20 -11.90 1.67
N VAL A 111 15.75 -11.25 0.60
CA VAL A 111 14.78 -11.83 -0.35
C VAL A 111 15.44 -12.92 -1.19
N VAL A 112 14.89 -14.13 -1.19
CA VAL A 112 15.31 -15.21 -2.10
C VAL A 112 14.30 -15.39 -3.25
N GLU A 113 14.69 -16.09 -4.32
CA GLU A 113 13.84 -16.25 -5.51
C GLU A 113 12.43 -16.83 -5.21
N GLY A 114 12.34 -17.78 -4.28
CA GLY A 114 11.07 -18.37 -3.87
C GLY A 114 10.11 -17.41 -3.17
N ASP A 115 10.61 -16.29 -2.63
CA ASP A 115 9.82 -15.29 -1.90
C ASP A 115 9.15 -14.27 -2.83
N LYS A 116 9.72 -14.08 -4.04
CA LYS A 116 9.29 -13.02 -4.96
C LYS A 116 7.79 -13.06 -5.26
N PRO A 117 7.16 -14.23 -5.54
CA PRO A 117 5.71 -14.29 -5.77
C PRO A 117 4.88 -13.79 -4.59
N ALA A 118 5.33 -14.04 -3.34
CA ALA A 118 4.62 -13.54 -2.16
C ALA A 118 4.72 -12.02 -2.06
N TYR A 119 5.92 -11.46 -2.26
CA TYR A 119 6.11 -10.01 -2.29
C TYR A 119 5.31 -9.33 -3.41
N GLN A 120 5.38 -9.86 -4.64
CA GLN A 120 4.62 -9.35 -5.79
C GLN A 120 3.14 -9.22 -5.46
N ARG A 121 2.54 -10.26 -4.86
CA ARG A 121 1.14 -10.24 -4.45
C ARG A 121 0.84 -9.15 -3.44
N VAL A 122 1.67 -8.97 -2.40
CA VAL A 122 1.44 -7.90 -1.40
C VAL A 122 1.58 -6.52 -2.05
N TYR A 123 2.60 -6.30 -2.89
CA TYR A 123 2.81 -5.06 -3.62
C TYR A 123 1.63 -4.71 -4.53
N GLN A 124 1.17 -5.66 -5.35
CA GLN A 124 0.04 -5.49 -6.25
C GLN A 124 -1.24 -5.16 -5.49
N ARG A 125 -1.53 -5.86 -4.38
CA ARG A 125 -2.73 -5.57 -3.56
C ARG A 125 -2.67 -4.20 -2.90
N LEU A 126 -1.51 -3.83 -2.37
CA LEU A 126 -1.30 -2.50 -1.84
C LEU A 126 -1.51 -1.43 -2.91
N ALA A 127 -0.90 -1.60 -4.09
CA ALA A 127 -1.03 -0.69 -5.22
C ALA A 127 -2.49 -0.52 -5.65
N HIS A 128 -3.22 -1.62 -5.80
CA HIS A 128 -4.64 -1.60 -6.14
C HIS A 128 -5.48 -0.83 -5.12
N VAL A 129 -5.30 -1.10 -3.83
CA VAL A 129 -6.05 -0.41 -2.76
C VAL A 129 -5.76 1.09 -2.77
N MET A 130 -4.49 1.48 -2.95
CA MET A 130 -4.08 2.88 -2.98
C MET A 130 -4.62 3.62 -4.21
N LEU A 131 -4.62 2.99 -5.39
CA LEU A 131 -5.23 3.55 -6.61
C LEU A 131 -6.73 3.76 -6.44
N LEU A 132 -7.44 2.78 -5.88
CA LEU A 132 -8.88 2.86 -5.65
C LEU A 132 -9.25 3.90 -4.57
N ALA A 133 -8.39 4.09 -3.57
CA ALA A 133 -8.59 5.08 -2.53
C ALA A 133 -8.29 6.52 -2.99
N SER A 134 -7.50 6.71 -4.06
CA SER A 134 -7.10 8.04 -4.52
C SER A 134 -7.08 8.17 -6.06
N PRO A 135 -8.23 7.95 -6.73
CA PRO A 135 -8.29 7.87 -8.19
C PRO A 135 -7.93 9.18 -8.89
N ASP A 136 -8.33 10.33 -8.33
CA ASP A 136 -8.15 11.64 -8.97
C ASP A 136 -6.77 12.26 -8.69
N ASN A 137 -6.06 11.73 -7.69
CA ASN A 137 -4.74 12.21 -7.27
C ASN A 137 -3.87 11.01 -6.93
N PRO A 138 -3.40 10.22 -7.92
CA PRO A 138 -2.64 9.02 -7.63
C PRO A 138 -1.35 9.32 -6.85
N LEU A 139 -0.89 8.36 -6.05
CA LEU A 139 0.43 8.42 -5.41
C LEU A 139 1.51 8.10 -6.45
N THR A 140 2.69 8.70 -6.29
CA THR A 140 3.87 8.39 -7.10
C THR A 140 4.80 7.45 -6.35
N LEU A 141 5.45 6.52 -7.05
CA LEU A 141 6.50 5.70 -6.44
C LEU A 141 7.76 6.56 -6.27
N ASP A 142 8.36 6.51 -5.09
CA ASP A 142 9.61 7.22 -4.85
C ASP A 142 10.83 6.46 -5.37
N TRP A 143 11.98 7.13 -5.37
CA TRP A 143 13.24 6.53 -5.83
C TRP A 143 13.72 5.37 -4.95
N ILE A 144 13.39 5.36 -3.66
CA ILE A 144 13.78 4.29 -2.73
C ILE A 144 13.07 3.00 -3.13
N THR A 145 11.76 3.08 -3.33
CA THR A 145 10.92 1.95 -3.76
C THR A 145 11.39 1.42 -5.09
N THR A 146 11.61 2.32 -6.05
CA THR A 146 11.98 1.89 -7.40
C THR A 146 13.35 1.23 -7.41
N HIS A 147 14.32 1.80 -6.71
CA HIS A 147 15.67 1.22 -6.57
C HIS A 147 15.64 -0.14 -5.88
N LEU A 148 14.84 -0.32 -4.82
CA LEU A 148 14.72 -1.59 -4.11
C LEU A 148 14.07 -2.69 -4.96
N LEU A 149 13.02 -2.35 -5.73
CA LEU A 149 12.37 -3.29 -6.64
C LEU A 149 13.31 -3.74 -7.76
N GLU A 150 14.11 -2.81 -8.30
CA GLU A 150 15.14 -3.09 -9.31
C GLU A 150 16.25 -3.99 -8.75
N GLN A 151 16.84 -3.61 -7.61
CA GLN A 151 17.93 -4.35 -6.98
C GLN A 151 17.55 -5.78 -6.61
N LYS A 152 16.31 -5.98 -6.14
CA LYS A 152 15.81 -7.30 -5.71
C LYS A 152 15.13 -8.08 -6.84
N GLN A 153 14.97 -7.47 -8.01
CA GLN A 153 14.31 -8.05 -9.18
C GLN A 153 12.99 -8.71 -8.79
N ILE A 154 12.19 -8.02 -7.98
CA ILE A 154 10.90 -8.54 -7.48
C ILE A 154 9.95 -8.78 -8.64
N PHE A 155 9.97 -7.89 -9.63
CA PHE A 155 9.15 -7.99 -10.82
C PHE A 155 10.01 -8.30 -12.05
N PRO A 156 9.46 -8.98 -13.08
CA PRO A 156 10.18 -9.23 -14.34
C PRO A 156 10.56 -7.94 -15.09
N SER A 157 9.77 -6.88 -14.93
CA SER A 157 10.03 -5.55 -15.44
C SER A 157 9.79 -4.51 -14.34
N MET A 158 10.52 -3.40 -14.40
CA MET A 158 10.53 -2.39 -13.35
C MET A 158 9.33 -1.43 -13.48
N PRO A 159 8.35 -1.44 -12.54
CA PRO A 159 7.19 -0.55 -12.63
C PRO A 159 7.60 0.91 -12.40
N GLN A 160 7.19 1.79 -13.30
CA GLN A 160 7.39 3.24 -13.18
C GLN A 160 6.22 3.92 -12.45
N THR A 161 5.05 3.28 -12.44
CA THR A 161 3.82 3.83 -11.86
C THR A 161 3.15 2.85 -10.93
N LEU A 162 2.30 3.37 -10.04
CA LEU A 162 1.46 2.54 -9.17
C LEU A 162 0.48 1.67 -9.99
N MET A 163 0.03 2.16 -11.15
CA MET A 163 -0.81 1.41 -12.09
C MET A 163 -0.07 0.24 -12.72
N GLU A 164 1.19 0.42 -13.13
CA GLU A 164 2.03 -0.67 -13.59
C GLU A 164 2.26 -1.68 -12.46
N LEU A 165 2.64 -1.22 -11.26
CA LEU A 165 2.85 -2.08 -10.10
C LEU A 165 1.63 -2.96 -9.77
N ALA A 166 0.42 -2.42 -9.96
CA ALA A 166 -0.84 -3.14 -9.81
C ALA A 166 -1.10 -4.21 -10.88
N SER A 167 -0.59 -4.01 -12.10
CA SER A 167 -0.96 -4.78 -13.30
C SER A 167 0.15 -5.68 -13.85
N LEU A 168 1.36 -5.60 -13.31
CA LEU A 168 2.48 -6.46 -13.69
C LEU A 168 2.17 -7.93 -13.42
N PRO A 169 2.62 -8.85 -14.30
CA PRO A 169 2.41 -10.30 -14.16
C PRO A 169 3.19 -10.91 -13.00
#